data_AF-A0A3M6YIH4-F1
#
_entry.id   AF-A0A3M6YIH4-F1
#
_cell.length_a   1.000
_cell.length_b   1.000
_cell.length_c   1.000
_cell.angle_alpha   90.00
_cell.angle_beta   90.00
_cell.angle_gamma   90.00
#
_symmetry.space_group_name_H-M   'P 1'
#
loop_
_entity.id
_entity.type
_entity.pdbx_description
1 polymer ?
#
loop_
_entity_poly.entity_id
_entity_poly.type
_entity_poly.pdbx_seq_one_letter_code
_entity_poly.pdbx_strand_id
1 'polypeptide(L)'
;MTSGRGKNALETQRAGGVWGIWANFHTGRKEIATFFYLYGLLTICSLLIDCGVVPPASGAYPYFVAVQLGLVSATCICLMINGFVGFQLYEDGTTLSIWLLRVCSLAMFIISFAVSLLTFQGWAGLSPDNTIGLFVVVYVFSAIFIFVYIVMLVLLVLGTLQERWPLLHIIFGVLALVFSQVILYAFSEIICDNVAHYFDALFLSTLLNLLAVMLVYKFWDAITQEDLEFSVGQRQNNWEVKALLPEEDRRETMYMDSDYATSTYLNQPAQRGSVYGY
;
A
#
# COMPACT_ATOMS: atom_id res chain seq x y z
N MET A 1 -27.70 -28.94 26.66
CA MET A 1 -26.31 -28.49 26.38
C MET A 1 -26.22 -27.97 24.96
N THR A 2 -26.65 -26.73 24.69
CA THR A 2 -26.45 -26.06 23.39
C THR A 2 -26.52 -24.54 23.57
N SER A 3 -25.73 -23.99 24.49
CA SER A 3 -25.63 -22.53 24.72
C SER A 3 -24.17 -22.08 24.58
N GLY A 4 -23.56 -22.39 23.43
CA GLY A 4 -22.13 -22.15 23.21
C GLY A 4 -21.73 -21.67 21.81
N ARG A 5 -22.66 -21.60 20.85
CA ARG A 5 -22.31 -21.28 19.45
C ARG A 5 -22.63 -19.86 19.01
N GLY A 6 -23.47 -19.13 19.78
CA GLY A 6 -23.87 -17.76 19.45
C GLY A 6 -22.94 -16.65 19.95
N LYS A 7 -22.03 -16.94 20.89
CA LYS A 7 -21.12 -15.93 21.46
C LYS A 7 -19.90 -15.66 20.57
N ASN A 8 -19.42 -16.67 19.85
CA ASN A 8 -18.18 -16.57 19.06
C ASN A 8 -18.34 -15.71 17.79
N ALA A 9 -19.56 -15.63 17.22
CA ALA A 9 -19.82 -14.83 16.03
C ALA A 9 -19.89 -13.32 16.33
N LEU A 10 -20.30 -12.95 17.56
CA LEU A 10 -20.46 -11.55 17.97
C LEU A 10 -19.17 -10.94 18.54
N GLU A 11 -18.25 -11.76 19.08
CA GLU A 11 -16.92 -11.28 19.50
C GLU A 11 -15.98 -11.01 18.31
N THR A 12 -16.17 -11.69 17.18
CA THR A 12 -15.35 -11.46 15.97
C THR A 12 -15.65 -10.11 15.29
N GLN A 13 -16.86 -9.57 15.47
CA GLN A 13 -17.26 -8.25 14.98
C GLN A 13 -16.82 -7.10 15.90
N ARG A 14 -16.38 -7.41 17.12
CA ARG A 14 -15.99 -6.42 18.14
C ARG A 14 -14.48 -6.16 18.24
N ALA A 15 -13.69 -6.73 17.34
CA ALA A 15 -12.28 -6.39 17.14
C ALA A 15 -12.13 -5.11 16.29
N GLY A 16 -12.82 -4.04 16.69
CA GLY A 16 -12.78 -2.71 16.06
C GLY A 16 -11.55 -1.91 16.44
N GLY A 17 -10.37 -2.52 16.42
CA GLY A 17 -9.12 -1.84 16.73
C GLY A 17 -7.96 -2.61 16.15
N VAL A 18 -7.04 -1.89 15.49
CA VAL A 18 -5.72 -2.27 14.93
C VAL A 18 -5.67 -3.64 14.23
N TRP A 19 -5.98 -4.74 14.90
CA TRP A 19 -6.20 -6.08 14.36
C TRP A 19 -7.21 -6.15 13.20
N GLY A 20 -8.31 -5.39 13.24
CA GLY A 20 -9.23 -5.30 12.09
C GLY A 20 -8.58 -4.65 10.85
N ILE A 21 -7.69 -3.68 11.06
CA ILE A 21 -6.91 -3.05 9.99
C ILE A 21 -5.91 -4.06 9.42
N TRP A 22 -5.22 -4.83 10.27
CA TRP A 22 -4.26 -5.85 9.85
C TRP A 22 -4.90 -7.07 9.18
N ALA A 23 -6.09 -7.51 9.62
CA ALA A 23 -6.83 -8.62 9.01
C ALA A 23 -7.44 -8.23 7.65
N ASN A 24 -7.94 -7.00 7.52
CA ASN A 24 -8.32 -6.45 6.23
C ASN A 24 -7.11 -6.22 5.33
N PHE A 25 -5.91 -5.98 5.85
CA PHE A 25 -4.66 -5.94 5.07
C PHE A 25 -4.21 -7.31 4.52
N HIS A 26 -4.53 -8.40 5.19
CA HIS A 26 -4.28 -9.76 4.67
C HIS A 26 -5.23 -10.12 3.51
N THR A 27 -6.37 -9.44 3.44
CA THR A 27 -7.47 -9.74 2.52
C THR A 27 -7.64 -8.65 1.43
N GLY A 28 -7.17 -7.42 1.68
CA GLY A 28 -7.11 -6.27 0.79
C GLY A 28 -5.75 -6.18 0.10
N ARG A 29 -5.75 -5.68 -1.15
CA ARG A 29 -4.65 -5.68 -2.14
C ARG A 29 -3.27 -6.00 -1.55
N LYS A 30 -2.82 -7.24 -1.73
CA LYS A 30 -1.55 -7.79 -1.19
C LYS A 30 -0.30 -7.01 -1.64
N GLU A 31 -0.40 -6.21 -2.69
CA GLU A 31 0.70 -5.39 -3.21
C GLU A 31 1.08 -4.24 -2.25
N ILE A 32 0.09 -3.49 -1.74
CA ILE A 32 0.36 -2.34 -0.86
C ILE A 32 0.89 -2.79 0.51
N ALA A 33 0.48 -3.97 0.98
CA ALA A 33 1.05 -4.60 2.18
C ALA A 33 2.56 -4.79 2.05
N THR A 34 3.03 -5.18 0.86
CA THR A 34 4.46 -5.41 0.61
C THR A 34 5.28 -4.12 0.74
N PHE A 35 4.71 -2.98 0.34
CA PHE A 35 5.32 -1.67 0.55
C PHE A 35 5.49 -1.34 2.04
N PHE A 36 4.45 -1.53 2.86
CA PHE A 36 4.54 -1.24 4.30
C PHE A 36 5.52 -2.16 5.03
N TYR A 37 5.62 -3.44 4.64
CA TYR A 37 6.64 -4.34 5.19
C TYR A 37 8.06 -3.89 4.84
N LEU A 38 8.30 -3.46 3.60
CA LEU A 38 9.61 -2.93 3.18
C LEU A 38 9.95 -1.62 3.91
N TYR A 39 8.99 -0.71 4.04
CA TYR A 39 9.18 0.54 4.78
C TYR A 39 9.42 0.30 6.27
N GLY A 40 8.72 -0.67 6.88
CA GLY A 40 8.96 -1.08 8.26
C GLY A 40 10.37 -1.63 8.46
N LEU A 41 10.85 -2.49 7.55
CA LEU A 41 12.23 -3.00 7.57
C LEU A 41 13.26 -1.86 7.41
N LEU A 42 13.03 -0.94 6.47
CA LEU A 42 13.86 0.26 6.27
C LEU A 42 13.93 1.13 7.53
N THR A 43 12.81 1.30 8.23
CA THR A 43 12.74 2.09 9.47
C THR A 43 13.54 1.41 10.58
N ILE A 44 13.43 0.09 10.73
CA ILE A 44 14.22 -0.67 11.71
C ILE A 44 15.72 -0.55 11.41
N CYS A 45 16.13 -0.72 10.15
CA CYS A 45 17.53 -0.57 9.75
C CYS A 45 18.05 0.85 9.99
N SER A 46 17.26 1.88 9.67
CA SER A 46 17.62 3.28 9.93
C SER A 46 17.81 3.54 11.43
N LEU A 47 16.89 3.06 12.28
CA LEU A 47 17.03 3.20 13.73
C LEU A 47 18.29 2.55 14.31
N LEU A 48 18.70 1.38 13.80
CA LEU A 48 19.93 0.73 14.25
C LEU A 48 21.18 1.56 13.94
N ILE A 49 21.16 2.27 12.81
CA ILE A 49 22.27 3.12 12.35
C ILE A 49 22.24 4.45 13.11
N ASP A 50 21.07 5.10 13.20
CA ASP A 50 20.89 6.40 13.82
C ASP A 50 21.08 6.37 15.35
N CYS A 51 20.71 5.28 16.02
CA CYS A 51 20.96 5.09 17.46
C CYS A 51 22.44 4.73 17.78
N GLY A 52 23.31 4.62 16.77
CA GLY A 52 24.73 4.35 16.98
C GLY A 52 25.05 2.95 17.51
N VAL A 53 24.15 1.97 17.30
CA VAL A 53 24.41 0.55 17.66
C VAL A 53 25.66 0.04 16.95
N VAL A 54 25.88 0.54 15.73
CA VAL A 54 27.11 0.31 14.97
C VAL A 54 27.91 1.62 14.96
N PRO A 55 29.06 1.68 15.66
CA PRO A 55 29.83 2.91 15.71
C PRO A 55 30.40 3.26 14.32
N PRO A 56 30.39 4.53 13.90
CA PRO A 56 30.87 4.96 12.57
C PRO A 56 32.33 4.59 12.27
N ALA A 57 33.15 4.43 13.30
CA ALA A 57 34.56 4.01 13.18
C ALA A 57 34.73 2.49 12.95
N SER A 58 33.67 1.70 13.06
CA SER A 58 33.72 0.25 12.82
C SER A 58 33.70 -0.07 11.33
N GLY A 59 34.52 -1.03 10.91
CA GLY A 59 34.49 -1.56 9.54
C GLY A 59 33.14 -2.19 9.15
N ALA A 60 32.25 -2.46 10.11
CA ALA A 60 30.89 -2.94 9.86
C ALA A 60 29.93 -1.83 9.41
N TYR A 61 30.16 -0.58 9.78
CA TYR A 61 29.29 0.57 9.47
C TYR A 61 28.92 0.70 7.97
N PRO A 62 29.87 0.66 7.01
CA PRO A 62 29.53 0.80 5.59
C PRO A 62 28.61 -0.32 5.07
N TYR A 63 28.66 -1.52 5.65
CA TYR A 63 27.77 -2.61 5.26
C TYR A 63 26.33 -2.35 5.68
N PHE A 64 26.11 -1.84 6.89
CA PHE A 64 24.78 -1.48 7.37
C PHE A 64 24.19 -0.31 6.59
N VAL A 65 25.01 0.72 6.30
CA VAL A 65 24.59 1.85 5.46
C VAL A 65 24.24 1.36 4.04
N ALA A 66 25.04 0.47 3.44
CA ALA A 66 24.72 -0.09 2.13
C ALA A 66 23.36 -0.83 2.12
N VAL A 67 23.05 -1.60 3.17
CA VAL A 67 21.72 -2.24 3.32
C VAL A 67 20.62 -1.20 3.39
N GLN A 68 20.79 -0.14 4.18
CA GLN A 68 19.81 0.93 4.31
C GLN A 68 19.55 1.61 2.95
N LEU A 69 20.61 1.99 2.22
CA LEU A 69 20.48 2.60 0.88
C LEU A 69 19.82 1.65 -0.14
N GLY A 70 20.11 0.36 -0.04
CA GLY A 70 19.43 -0.69 -0.79
C GLY A 70 17.92 -0.72 -0.52
N LEU A 71 17.54 -0.70 0.77
CA LEU A 71 16.14 -0.72 1.20
C LEU A 71 15.39 0.55 0.79
N VAL A 72 16.04 1.73 0.79
CA VAL A 72 15.45 2.97 0.28
C VAL A 72 15.04 2.80 -1.18
N SER A 73 15.98 2.36 -2.02
CA SER A 73 15.74 2.20 -3.46
C SER A 73 14.70 1.12 -3.78
N ALA A 74 14.71 0.02 -3.02
CA ALA A 74 13.70 -1.03 -3.09
C ALA A 74 12.30 -0.53 -2.71
N THR A 75 12.23 0.35 -1.71
CA THR A 75 10.97 0.97 -1.27
C THR A 75 10.44 1.91 -2.34
N CYS A 76 11.29 2.74 -2.95
CA CYS A 76 10.91 3.67 -4.01
C CYS A 76 10.38 2.97 -5.27
N ILE A 77 11.03 1.90 -5.74
CA ILE A 77 10.51 1.14 -6.90
C ILE A 77 9.20 0.42 -6.55
N CYS A 78 9.08 -0.12 -5.33
CA CYS A 78 7.84 -0.73 -4.87
C CYS A 78 6.69 0.30 -4.89
N LEU A 79 6.95 1.51 -4.42
CA LEU A 79 6.02 2.63 -4.44
C LEU A 79 5.56 2.95 -5.88
N MET A 80 6.50 3.05 -6.82
CA MET A 80 6.20 3.25 -8.25
C MET A 80 5.32 2.14 -8.83
N ILE A 81 5.63 0.86 -8.57
CA ILE A 81 4.85 -0.28 -9.06
C ILE A 81 3.42 -0.25 -8.49
N ASN A 82 3.26 0.07 -7.21
CA ASN A 82 1.94 0.22 -6.60
C ASN A 82 1.11 1.31 -7.31
N GLY A 83 1.73 2.40 -7.78
CA GLY A 83 1.04 3.41 -8.59
C GLY A 83 0.42 2.86 -9.88
N PHE A 84 1.10 1.93 -10.55
CA PHE A 84 0.58 1.27 -11.75
C PHE A 84 -0.59 0.31 -11.45
N VAL A 85 -0.52 -0.40 -10.33
CA VAL A 85 -1.61 -1.27 -9.85
C VAL A 85 -2.89 -0.48 -9.60
N GLY A 86 -2.78 0.79 -9.20
CA GLY A 86 -3.94 1.66 -8.96
C GLY A 86 -4.86 1.85 -10.17
N PHE A 87 -4.37 1.68 -11.40
CA PHE A 87 -5.20 1.78 -12.61
C PHE A 87 -5.97 0.50 -12.95
N GLN A 88 -5.83 -0.57 -12.15
CA GLN A 88 -6.41 -1.89 -12.44
C GLN A 88 -6.10 -2.42 -13.85
N LEU A 89 -5.01 -1.93 -14.47
CA LEU A 89 -4.55 -2.35 -15.80
C LEU A 89 -4.12 -3.83 -15.82
N TYR A 90 -3.85 -4.40 -14.65
CA TYR A 90 -3.57 -5.81 -14.43
C TYR A 90 -4.77 -6.40 -13.68
N GLU A 91 -5.26 -7.58 -14.08
CA GLU A 91 -6.31 -8.30 -13.35
C GLU A 91 -5.89 -8.44 -11.87
N ASP A 92 -6.62 -7.72 -11.01
CA ASP A 92 -6.41 -7.61 -9.56
C ASP A 92 -6.16 -9.02 -8.97
N GLY A 93 -5.05 -9.19 -8.25
CA GLY A 93 -4.77 -10.42 -7.49
C GLY A 93 -4.08 -11.56 -8.24
N THR A 94 -3.65 -11.36 -9.49
CA THR A 94 -2.81 -12.36 -10.18
C THR A 94 -1.50 -12.58 -9.41
N THR A 95 -1.17 -13.84 -9.10
CA THR A 95 0.07 -14.22 -8.38
C THR A 95 1.33 -13.70 -9.07
N LEU A 96 1.27 -13.49 -10.40
CA LEU A 96 2.31 -12.89 -11.22
C LEU A 96 2.60 -11.43 -10.81
N SER A 97 1.59 -10.59 -10.56
CA SER A 97 1.78 -9.18 -10.18
C SER A 97 2.56 -9.06 -8.86
N ILE A 98 2.18 -9.85 -7.86
CA ILE A 98 2.87 -9.90 -6.56
C ILE A 98 4.31 -10.37 -6.72
N TRP A 99 4.53 -11.37 -7.58
CA TRP A 99 5.87 -11.92 -7.82
C TRP A 99 6.76 -10.92 -8.57
N LEU A 100 6.21 -10.20 -9.55
CA LEU A 100 6.89 -9.13 -10.27
C LEU A 100 7.29 -8.00 -9.31
N LEU A 101 6.37 -7.56 -8.44
CA LEU A 101 6.66 -6.54 -7.42
C LEU A 101 7.81 -6.98 -6.50
N ARG A 102 7.79 -8.23 -6.03
CA ARG A 102 8.85 -8.78 -5.17
C ARG A 102 10.20 -8.90 -5.88
N VAL A 103 10.21 -9.35 -7.13
CA VAL A 103 11.45 -9.51 -7.90
C VAL A 103 12.03 -8.16 -8.29
N CYS A 104 11.21 -7.19 -8.73
CA CYS A 104 11.69 -5.85 -9.06
C CYS A 104 12.25 -5.11 -7.84
N SER A 105 11.57 -5.20 -6.68
CA SER A 105 12.07 -4.61 -5.43
C SER A 105 13.36 -5.28 -4.96
N LEU A 106 13.46 -6.61 -5.03
CA LEU A 106 14.68 -7.35 -4.68
C LEU A 106 15.83 -7.06 -5.66
N ALA A 107 15.55 -6.94 -6.95
CA ALA A 107 16.57 -6.60 -7.95
C ALA A 107 17.14 -5.20 -7.68
N MET A 108 16.29 -4.20 -7.43
CA MET A 108 16.75 -2.85 -7.09
C MET A 108 17.48 -2.78 -5.76
N PHE A 109 17.05 -3.58 -4.77
CA PHE A 109 17.77 -3.76 -3.52
C PHE A 109 19.21 -4.23 -3.79
N ILE A 110 19.38 -5.32 -4.55
CA ILE A 110 20.70 -5.89 -4.86
C ILE A 110 21.56 -4.90 -5.63
N ILE A 111 21.01 -4.24 -6.66
CA ILE A 111 21.75 -3.26 -7.47
C ILE A 111 22.26 -2.12 -6.59
N SER A 112 21.39 -1.53 -5.79
CA SER A 112 21.72 -0.36 -4.97
C SER A 112 22.64 -0.73 -3.80
N PHE A 113 22.47 -1.93 -3.23
CA PHE A 113 23.37 -2.51 -2.24
C PHE A 113 24.77 -2.77 -2.81
N ALA A 114 24.85 -3.35 -4.01
CA ALA A 114 26.13 -3.62 -4.67
C ALA A 114 26.86 -2.31 -5.03
N VAL A 115 26.16 -1.33 -5.60
CA VAL A 115 26.73 -0.03 -5.97
C VAL A 115 27.22 0.72 -4.73
N SER A 116 26.46 0.70 -3.63
CA SER A 116 26.89 1.34 -2.38
C SER A 116 28.09 0.65 -1.75
N LEU A 117 28.12 -0.68 -1.69
CA LEU A 117 29.29 -1.41 -1.19
C LEU A 117 30.54 -1.20 -2.03
N LEU A 118 30.43 -1.23 -3.36
CA LEU A 118 31.55 -1.00 -4.27
C LEU A 118 32.13 0.40 -4.09
N THR A 119 31.26 1.40 -3.89
CA THR A 119 31.67 2.78 -3.62
C THR A 119 32.40 2.89 -2.28
N PHE A 120 31.93 2.22 -1.22
CA PHE A 120 32.58 2.26 0.09
C PHE A 120 33.92 1.52 0.14
N GLN A 121 34.05 0.41 -0.61
CA GLN A 121 35.28 -0.40 -0.65
C GLN A 121 36.30 0.11 -1.69
N GLY A 122 35.96 1.14 -2.47
CA GLY A 122 36.87 1.68 -3.49
C GLY A 122 37.11 0.72 -4.67
N TRP A 123 36.21 -0.24 -4.89
CA TRP A 123 36.39 -1.28 -5.89
C TRP A 123 35.70 -0.92 -7.21
N ALA A 124 36.21 -1.44 -8.33
CA ALA A 124 35.69 -1.20 -9.69
C ALA A 124 35.77 0.24 -10.23
N GLY A 125 36.75 1.04 -9.78
CA GLY A 125 36.98 2.40 -10.29
C GLY A 125 36.06 3.48 -9.70
N LEU A 126 35.20 3.10 -8.75
CA LEU A 126 34.49 4.01 -7.87
C LEU A 126 35.37 4.26 -6.65
N SER A 127 35.97 5.44 -6.56
CA SER A 127 36.68 5.86 -5.35
C SER A 127 35.69 6.51 -4.37
N PRO A 128 35.92 6.41 -3.05
CA PRO A 128 35.20 7.20 -2.05
C PRO A 128 35.25 8.71 -2.33
N ASP A 129 36.26 9.17 -3.06
CA ASP A 129 36.44 10.56 -3.48
C ASP A 129 35.51 11.02 -4.61
N ASN A 130 34.88 10.09 -5.35
CA ASN A 130 33.97 10.37 -6.46
C ASN A 130 32.68 9.56 -6.33
N THR A 131 31.79 9.98 -5.43
CA THR A 131 30.51 9.34 -5.11
C THR A 131 29.39 9.62 -6.12
N ILE A 132 29.72 10.04 -7.34
CA ILE A 132 28.75 10.37 -8.39
C ILE A 132 27.86 9.16 -8.71
N GLY A 133 28.43 7.96 -8.75
CA GLY A 133 27.67 6.73 -9.01
C GLY A 133 26.62 6.43 -7.92
N LEU A 134 26.98 6.62 -6.66
CA LEU A 134 26.08 6.44 -5.52
C LEU A 134 24.96 7.49 -5.53
N PHE A 135 25.30 8.74 -5.82
CA PHE A 135 24.32 9.82 -5.94
C PHE A 135 23.29 9.54 -7.05
N VAL A 136 23.74 9.14 -8.24
CA VAL A 136 22.83 8.86 -9.35
C VAL A 136 21.91 7.67 -9.03
N VAL A 137 22.47 6.55 -8.58
CA VAL A 137 21.68 5.33 -8.33
C VAL A 137 20.70 5.50 -7.17
N VAL A 138 21.14 6.09 -6.07
CA VAL A 138 20.32 6.16 -4.85
C VAL A 138 19.39 7.38 -4.86
N TYR A 139 19.87 8.55 -5.27
CA TYR A 139 19.04 9.76 -5.22
C TYR A 139 18.28 10.02 -6.51
N VAL A 140 18.95 10.00 -7.67
CA VAL A 140 18.31 10.39 -8.94
C VAL A 140 17.25 9.37 -9.35
N PHE A 141 17.57 8.07 -9.35
CA PHE A 141 16.57 7.05 -9.69
C PHE A 141 15.40 7.00 -8.68
N SER A 142 15.69 7.08 -7.38
CA SER A 142 14.62 7.12 -6.37
C SER A 142 13.71 8.34 -6.53
N ALA A 143 14.27 9.51 -6.84
CA ALA A 143 13.50 10.71 -7.13
C ALA A 143 12.62 10.53 -8.38
N ILE A 144 13.14 9.90 -9.44
CA ILE A 144 12.36 9.59 -10.64
C ILE A 144 11.21 8.63 -10.31
N PHE A 145 11.44 7.58 -9.53
CA PHE A 145 10.39 6.63 -9.14
C PHE A 145 9.28 7.28 -8.32
N ILE A 146 9.65 8.14 -7.37
CA ILE A 146 8.68 8.92 -6.58
C ILE A 146 7.92 9.91 -7.48
N PHE A 147 8.61 10.58 -8.40
CA PHE A 147 7.98 11.51 -9.33
C PHE A 147 6.96 10.82 -10.24
N VAL A 148 7.35 9.70 -10.86
CA VAL A 148 6.44 8.88 -11.68
C VAL A 148 5.24 8.43 -10.86
N TYR A 149 5.46 7.98 -9.62
CA TYR A 149 4.36 7.61 -8.72
C TYR A 149 3.39 8.77 -8.48
N ILE A 150 3.88 9.96 -8.14
CA ILE A 150 3.02 11.14 -7.89
C ILE A 150 2.21 11.49 -9.14
N VAL A 151 2.83 11.48 -10.32
CA VAL A 151 2.14 11.74 -11.59
C VAL A 151 1.02 10.71 -11.81
N MET A 152 1.32 9.43 -11.58
CA MET A 152 0.32 8.36 -11.70
C MET A 152 -0.83 8.53 -10.71
N LEU A 153 -0.54 8.90 -9.46
CA LEU A 153 -1.60 9.18 -8.48
C LEU A 153 -2.50 10.34 -8.89
N VAL A 154 -1.91 11.43 -9.40
CA VAL A 154 -2.68 12.59 -9.85
C VAL A 154 -3.56 12.22 -11.05
N LEU A 155 -3.03 11.46 -12.01
CA LEU A 155 -3.79 10.98 -13.16
C LEU A 155 -4.95 10.06 -12.76
N LEU A 156 -4.74 9.19 -11.78
CA LEU A 156 -5.80 8.33 -11.24
C LEU A 156 -6.92 9.18 -10.62
N VAL A 157 -6.60 10.12 -9.75
CA VAL A 157 -7.64 10.94 -9.10
C VAL A 157 -8.38 11.83 -10.10
N LEU A 158 -7.69 12.40 -11.08
CA LEU A 158 -8.32 13.24 -12.10
C LEU A 158 -9.14 12.43 -13.11
N GLY A 159 -8.76 11.18 -13.37
CA GLY A 159 -9.40 10.31 -14.36
C GLY A 159 -10.60 9.53 -13.82
N THR A 160 -10.56 9.09 -12.57
CA THR A 160 -11.52 8.12 -12.02
C THR A 160 -12.48 8.71 -10.98
N LEU A 161 -11.99 9.59 -10.10
CA LEU A 161 -12.71 10.07 -8.92
C LEU A 161 -13.49 11.37 -9.19
N GLN A 162 -14.77 11.41 -8.81
CA GLN A 162 -15.57 12.65 -8.83
C GLN A 162 -15.27 13.53 -7.61
N GLU A 163 -14.96 12.93 -6.46
CA GLU A 163 -14.62 13.63 -5.22
C GLU A 163 -13.12 13.95 -5.17
N ARG A 164 -12.78 15.24 -5.13
CA ARG A 164 -11.38 15.73 -5.26
C ARG A 164 -10.61 15.81 -3.94
N TRP A 165 -11.23 15.40 -2.83
CA TRP A 165 -10.62 15.41 -1.51
C TRP A 165 -9.31 14.60 -1.39
N PRO A 166 -9.14 13.45 -2.09
CA PRO A 166 -7.88 12.70 -2.12
C PRO A 166 -6.68 13.48 -2.67
N LEU A 167 -6.88 14.49 -3.52
CA LEU A 167 -5.78 15.33 -4.05
C LEU A 167 -5.03 16.07 -2.93
N LEU A 168 -5.74 16.49 -1.87
CA LEU A 168 -5.12 17.18 -0.75
C LEU A 168 -4.16 16.27 0.03
N HIS A 169 -4.45 14.97 0.13
CA HIS A 169 -3.55 14.01 0.76
C HIS A 169 -2.25 13.85 -0.03
N ILE A 170 -2.34 13.84 -1.37
CA ILE A 170 -1.15 13.79 -2.25
C ILE A 170 -0.30 15.04 -2.06
N ILE A 171 -0.91 16.24 -2.14
CA ILE A 171 -0.19 17.50 -2.01
C ILE A 171 0.49 17.60 -0.64
N PHE A 172 -0.25 17.31 0.43
CA PHE A 172 0.31 17.37 1.78
C PHE A 172 1.41 16.32 1.99
N GLY A 173 1.29 15.14 1.37
CA GLY A 173 2.33 14.11 1.39
C GLY A 173 3.61 14.52 0.69
N VAL A 174 3.51 15.14 -0.48
CA VAL A 174 4.67 15.67 -1.23
C VAL A 174 5.34 16.80 -0.46
N LEU A 175 4.56 17.72 0.10
CA LEU A 175 5.10 18.81 0.93
C LEU A 175 5.84 18.25 2.15
N ALA A 176 5.28 17.25 2.84
CA ALA A 176 5.95 16.61 3.97
C ALA A 176 7.28 15.95 3.56
N LEU A 177 7.35 15.28 2.41
CA LEU A 177 8.61 14.74 1.87
C LEU A 177 9.63 15.84 1.56
N VAL A 178 9.20 16.92 0.89
CA VAL A 178 10.11 18.02 0.53
C VAL A 178 10.63 18.72 1.78
N PHE A 179 9.75 19.04 2.74
CA PHE A 179 10.16 19.64 4.01
C PHE A 179 11.12 18.74 4.80
N SER A 180 10.88 17.42 4.80
CA SER A 180 11.78 16.43 5.39
C SER A 180 13.21 16.54 4.83
N GLN A 181 13.36 16.56 3.49
CA GLN A 181 14.67 16.67 2.85
C GLN A 181 15.31 18.04 3.12
N VAL A 182 14.54 19.13 3.08
CA VAL A 182 15.04 20.48 3.36
C VAL A 182 15.56 20.61 4.79
N ILE A 183 14.84 20.07 5.77
CA ILE A 183 15.29 20.08 7.18
C ILE A 183 16.59 19.31 7.33
N LEU A 184 16.70 18.14 6.70
CA LEU A 184 17.88 17.30 6.81
C LEU A 184 19.12 17.89 6.13
N TYR A 185 18.98 18.48 4.95
CA TYR A 185 20.15 18.96 4.18
C TYR A 185 20.48 20.44 4.38
N ALA A 186 19.51 21.31 4.66
CA ALA A 186 19.75 22.75 4.78
C ALA A 186 19.77 23.25 6.23
N PHE A 187 19.01 22.61 7.13
CA PHE A 187 18.83 23.11 8.50
C PHE A 187 19.46 22.22 9.59
N SER A 188 20.15 21.14 9.21
CA SER A 188 20.72 20.20 10.18
C SER A 188 21.67 20.86 11.18
N GLU A 189 22.68 21.59 10.69
CA GLU A 189 23.65 22.29 11.56
C GLU A 189 22.98 23.37 12.42
N ILE A 190 22.08 24.15 11.81
CA ILE A 190 21.38 25.25 12.49
C ILE A 190 20.54 24.72 13.65
N ILE A 191 19.80 23.63 13.46
CA ILE A 191 18.96 23.04 14.51
C ILE A 191 19.84 22.43 15.61
N CYS A 192 20.92 21.76 15.22
CA CYS A 192 21.82 21.10 16.15
C CYS A 192 22.49 22.10 17.13
N ASP A 193 22.90 23.27 16.62
CA ASP A 193 23.55 24.32 17.41
C ASP A 193 22.55 25.10 18.30
N ASN A 194 21.33 25.34 17.82
CA ASN A 194 20.33 26.11 18.56
C ASN A 194 19.65 25.32 19.70
N VAL A 195 19.68 23.98 19.65
CA VAL A 195 19.00 23.12 20.63
C VAL A 195 20.00 22.35 21.52
N ALA A 196 21.24 22.86 21.63
CA ALA A 196 22.28 22.33 22.51
C ALA A 196 22.48 20.80 22.38
N HIS A 197 22.43 20.27 21.15
CA HIS A 197 22.56 18.84 20.82
C HIS A 197 21.54 17.88 21.48
N TYR A 198 20.45 18.38 22.07
CA TYR A 198 19.37 17.51 22.55
C TYR A 198 18.42 17.05 21.44
N PHE A 199 18.39 17.79 20.32
CA PHE A 199 17.46 17.55 19.22
C PHE A 199 18.19 17.55 17.88
N ASP A 200 18.00 16.49 17.11
CA ASP A 200 18.67 16.23 15.82
C ASP A 200 17.69 16.39 14.65
N ALA A 201 18.16 16.96 13.55
CA ALA A 201 17.40 17.06 12.31
C ALA A 201 17.11 15.69 11.68
N LEU A 202 17.92 14.66 11.95
CA LEU A 202 17.63 13.27 11.54
C LEU A 202 16.32 12.74 12.14
N PHE A 203 16.07 13.04 13.42
CA PHE A 203 14.82 12.65 14.09
C PHE A 203 13.60 13.37 13.48
N LEU A 204 13.72 14.67 13.21
CA LEU A 204 12.62 15.43 12.60
C LEU A 204 12.35 15.00 11.14
N SER A 205 13.41 14.71 10.38
CA SER A 205 13.33 14.18 9.02
C SER A 205 12.62 12.82 8.98
N THR A 206 12.98 11.88 9.87
CA THR A 206 12.32 10.57 9.93
C THR A 206 10.84 10.68 10.34
N LEU A 207 10.48 11.62 11.24
CA LEU A 207 9.09 11.89 11.60
C LEU A 207 8.28 12.44 10.41
N LEU A 208 8.83 13.39 9.66
CA LEU A 208 8.16 13.93 8.46
C LEU A 208 8.07 12.92 7.31
N ASN A 209 9.08 12.06 7.14
CA ASN A 209 9.00 10.94 6.19
C ASN A 209 7.91 9.95 6.59
N LEU A 210 7.78 9.64 7.89
CA LEU A 210 6.70 8.79 8.39
C LEU A 210 5.34 9.44 8.17
N LEU A 211 5.21 10.75 8.38
CA LEU A 211 3.99 11.51 8.07
C LEU A 211 3.63 11.39 6.58
N ALA A 212 4.61 11.52 5.68
CA ALA A 212 4.37 11.34 4.25
C ALA A 212 3.87 9.93 3.92
N VAL A 213 4.46 8.88 4.49
CA VAL A 213 3.99 7.50 4.31
C VAL A 213 2.59 7.29 4.88
N MET A 214 2.25 7.94 5.99
CA MET A 214 0.90 7.90 6.55
C MET A 214 -0.13 8.54 5.63
N LEU A 215 0.24 9.60 4.89
CA LEU A 215 -0.65 10.24 3.91
C LEU A 215 -0.83 9.40 2.65
N VAL A 216 0.22 8.68 2.23
CA VAL A 216 0.10 7.64 1.20
C VAL A 216 -0.88 6.55 1.67
N TYR A 217 -0.74 6.05 2.90
CA TYR A 217 -1.70 5.10 3.46
C TYR A 217 -3.14 5.63 3.45
N LYS A 218 -3.35 6.87 3.92
CA LYS A 218 -4.68 7.48 3.95
C LYS A 218 -5.27 7.70 2.55
N PHE A 219 -4.43 8.01 1.57
CA PHE A 219 -4.82 8.09 0.17
C PHE A 219 -5.29 6.73 -0.36
N TRP A 220 -4.56 5.65 -0.07
CA TRP A 220 -4.96 4.30 -0.46
C TRP A 220 -6.23 3.81 0.23
N ASP A 221 -6.39 4.11 1.51
CA ASP A 221 -7.62 3.80 2.26
C ASP A 221 -8.85 4.49 1.62
N ALA A 222 -8.71 5.77 1.24
CA ALA A 222 -9.78 6.52 0.56
C ALA A 222 -10.19 5.89 -0.78
N ILE A 223 -9.24 5.34 -1.56
CA ILE A 223 -9.53 4.65 -2.83
C ILE A 223 -10.15 3.27 -2.60
N THR A 224 -9.81 2.57 -1.53
CA THR A 224 -10.42 1.25 -1.27
C THR A 224 -11.82 1.34 -0.68
N GLN A 225 -12.16 2.45 -0.03
CA GLN A 225 -13.50 2.66 0.53
C GLN A 225 -14.57 2.80 -0.56
N GLU A 226 -14.25 3.46 -1.68
CA GLU A 226 -15.13 3.52 -2.86
C GLU A 226 -15.36 2.12 -3.47
N ASP A 227 -14.34 1.26 -3.55
CA ASP A 227 -14.50 -0.12 -4.07
C ASP A 227 -15.42 -0.99 -3.16
N LEU A 228 -15.42 -0.74 -1.84
CA LEU A 228 -16.20 -1.50 -0.85
C LEU A 228 -17.69 -1.13 -0.85
N GLU A 229 -18.04 0.14 -1.05
CA GLU A 229 -19.45 0.55 -1.15
C GLU A 229 -20.14 -0.05 -2.38
N PHE A 230 -19.41 -0.27 -3.48
CA PHE A 230 -19.94 -0.92 -4.68
C PHE A 230 -20.06 -2.45 -4.56
N SER A 231 -19.28 -3.08 -3.67
CA SER A 231 -19.38 -4.54 -3.43
C SER A 231 -20.53 -4.92 -2.48
N VAL A 232 -21.00 -4.02 -1.62
CA VAL A 232 -22.15 -4.26 -0.72
C VAL A 232 -23.48 -3.79 -1.33
N GLY A 233 -23.45 -3.02 -2.42
CA GLY A 233 -24.63 -2.45 -3.09
C GLY A 233 -25.48 -3.43 -3.92
N GLN A 234 -25.00 -4.63 -4.28
CA GLN A 234 -25.80 -5.56 -5.10
C GLN A 234 -26.90 -6.31 -4.33
N ARG A 235 -27.06 -6.02 -3.03
CA ARG A 235 -28.29 -6.29 -2.27
C ARG A 235 -29.05 -4.99 -1.96
N GLN A 236 -29.20 -4.09 -2.94
CA GLN A 236 -30.23 -3.07 -2.85
C GLN A 236 -31.61 -3.76 -2.78
N ASN A 237 -32.12 -3.82 -1.56
CA ASN A 237 -33.53 -3.86 -1.20
C ASN A 237 -34.43 -4.87 -1.94
N ASN A 238 -34.20 -6.17 -1.74
CA ASN A 238 -35.24 -7.16 -2.05
C ASN A 238 -36.49 -7.02 -1.13
N TRP A 239 -36.46 -6.11 -0.14
CA TRP A 239 -37.57 -5.81 0.76
C TRP A 239 -38.51 -4.71 0.25
N GLU A 240 -38.07 -3.83 -0.65
CA GLU A 240 -38.94 -2.81 -1.27
C GLU A 240 -39.87 -3.44 -2.31
N VAL A 241 -39.43 -4.52 -2.96
CA VAL A 241 -40.26 -5.26 -3.93
C VAL A 241 -41.35 -6.07 -3.23
N LYS A 242 -41.09 -6.59 -2.02
CA LYS A 242 -42.09 -7.34 -1.23
C LYS A 242 -43.27 -6.47 -0.73
N ALA A 243 -43.09 -5.16 -0.65
CA ALA A 243 -44.14 -4.23 -0.24
C ALA A 243 -45.09 -3.83 -1.39
N LEU A 244 -44.68 -4.05 -2.64
CA LEU A 244 -45.45 -3.70 -3.85
C LEU A 244 -46.20 -4.88 -4.46
N LEU A 245 -46.06 -6.09 -3.90
CA LEU A 245 -46.79 -7.26 -4.36
C LEU A 245 -48.20 -7.31 -3.72
N PRO A 246 -49.26 -7.57 -4.49
CA PRO A 246 -50.60 -7.83 -3.97
C PRO A 246 -50.57 -8.96 -2.92
N GLU A 247 -51.41 -8.86 -1.88
CA GLU A 247 -51.37 -9.78 -0.72
C GLU A 247 -51.57 -11.26 -1.07
N GLU A 248 -52.09 -11.58 -2.26
CA GLU A 248 -52.20 -12.94 -2.78
C GLU A 248 -50.83 -13.58 -3.11
N ASP A 249 -49.88 -12.86 -3.72
CA ASP A 249 -48.55 -13.38 -4.06
C ASP A 249 -47.59 -13.45 -2.86
N ARG A 250 -47.88 -12.67 -1.81
CA ARG A 250 -47.12 -12.70 -0.54
C ARG A 250 -47.26 -14.04 0.18
N ARG A 251 -48.36 -14.77 -0.08
CA ARG A 251 -48.67 -16.04 0.58
C ARG A 251 -48.00 -17.23 -0.08
N GLU A 252 -47.79 -17.19 -1.39
CA GLU A 252 -47.12 -18.28 -2.13
C GLU A 252 -45.62 -18.36 -1.82
N THR A 253 -44.98 -17.22 -1.56
CA THR A 253 -43.55 -17.16 -1.25
C THR A 253 -43.21 -17.59 0.19
N MET A 254 -44.19 -17.72 1.08
CA MET A 254 -43.96 -18.11 2.49
C MET A 254 -43.77 -19.63 2.67
N TYR A 255 -44.19 -20.45 1.69
CA TYR A 255 -44.07 -21.92 1.76
C TYR A 255 -42.87 -22.50 1.00
N MET A 256 -42.11 -21.68 0.27
CA MET A 256 -40.94 -22.12 -0.51
C MET A 256 -39.61 -22.00 0.24
N ASP A 257 -39.63 -21.76 1.55
CA ASP A 257 -38.42 -21.67 2.38
C ASP A 257 -38.19 -22.99 3.14
N SER A 258 -38.05 -24.10 2.38
CA SER A 258 -37.47 -25.33 2.92
C SER A 258 -36.03 -25.45 2.44
N ASP A 259 -35.11 -25.64 3.38
CA ASP A 259 -33.64 -25.59 3.28
C ASP A 259 -32.97 -26.58 2.29
N TYR A 260 -33.67 -27.06 1.25
CA TYR A 260 -33.17 -28.09 0.32
C TYR A 260 -33.37 -27.81 -1.18
N ALA A 261 -33.91 -26.65 -1.58
CA ALA A 261 -34.31 -26.41 -2.98
C ALA A 261 -33.31 -25.59 -3.84
N THR A 262 -32.04 -25.50 -3.46
CA THR A 262 -31.00 -24.86 -4.31
C THR A 262 -30.06 -25.91 -4.90
N SER A 263 -30.55 -26.75 -5.82
CA SER A 263 -29.65 -27.62 -6.61
C SER A 263 -30.16 -28.03 -8.00
N THR A 264 -31.33 -27.60 -8.46
CA THR A 264 -31.94 -28.15 -9.69
C THR A 264 -32.17 -27.20 -10.86
N TYR A 265 -31.75 -25.93 -10.81
CA TYR A 265 -31.96 -24.99 -11.93
C TYR A 265 -30.69 -24.63 -12.72
N LEU A 266 -29.75 -25.57 -12.83
CA LEU A 266 -28.59 -25.45 -13.72
C LEU A 266 -28.58 -26.59 -14.73
N ASN A 267 -29.66 -26.73 -15.51
CA ASN A 267 -29.61 -27.36 -16.83
C ASN A 267 -30.95 -27.22 -17.56
N GLN A 268 -31.06 -26.24 -18.46
CA GLN A 268 -31.86 -26.47 -19.67
C GLN A 268 -31.33 -25.63 -20.83
N PRO A 269 -30.89 -26.25 -21.95
CA PRO A 269 -30.56 -25.51 -23.15
C PRO A 269 -31.87 -25.10 -23.85
N ALA A 270 -32.00 -23.81 -24.14
CA ALA A 270 -33.14 -23.25 -24.86
C ALA A 270 -33.14 -23.75 -26.32
N GLN A 271 -34.04 -24.67 -26.67
CA GLN A 271 -34.45 -24.91 -28.05
C GLN A 271 -35.60 -23.97 -28.43
N ARG A 272 -35.37 -23.23 -29.52
CA ARG A 272 -36.25 -22.25 -30.16
C ARG A 272 -37.10 -22.97 -31.21
N GLY A 273 -38.42 -22.79 -31.20
CA GLY A 273 -39.32 -23.31 -32.23
C GLY A 273 -40.74 -22.78 -32.11
N SER A 274 -41.11 -21.92 -33.06
CA SER A 274 -42.38 -21.22 -33.24
C SER A 274 -43.52 -22.09 -33.82
N VAL A 275 -44.76 -21.58 -33.67
CA VAL A 275 -45.88 -21.53 -34.65
C VAL A 275 -47.23 -22.06 -34.12
N TYR A 276 -48.24 -21.18 -34.26
CA TYR A 276 -49.71 -21.27 -34.24
C TYR A 276 -50.41 -22.63 -34.31
N GLY A 277 -51.61 -22.68 -33.71
CA GLY A 277 -52.70 -23.54 -34.18
C GLY A 277 -53.92 -23.61 -33.26
N TYR A 278 -54.93 -22.77 -33.56
CA TYR A 278 -56.38 -22.82 -33.27
C TYR A 278 -56.89 -23.19 -31.86
#